data_AF-A0A455U440-F1
#
_entry.id   AF-A0A455U440-F1
#
_cell.length_a   1.000
_cell.length_b   1.000
_cell.length_c   1.000
_cell.angle_alpha   90.00
_cell.angle_beta   90.00
_cell.angle_gamma   90.00
#
_symmetry.space_group_name_H-M   'P 1'
#
loop_
_entity.id
_entity.type
_entity.pdbx_description
1 polymer ?
#
loop_
_entity_poly.entity_id
_entity_poly.type
_entity_poly.pdbx_seq_one_letter_code
_entity_poly.pdbx_strand_id
1 'polypeptide(L)'
;MLAQDENQSAYSQLRATEIEHSGNPEYDYWLGVAALRAGESSHALMALDRAILRQPNHAGARIERVAALVQLDQLGNAEREIKQLQALSPPPDAQAAIARFQAVIEQHLQAKNGPQHQGLLGVDIGYDSNPQQFPNEIAISPPQRFLDAIEELRKQASELGIEVDEDSIPQTQVLNRDASTYQRLQGNYQGLFPIDSQSRWRISTTGQAQRYTEMTAQDYDLTLIQAQLGYQRDLASQRTVMLKSSALQGWSGRSQNHLLTRWGSGWIYATRLDWVANLPGSLTHSITALAPPTITTIWVA
;
A
#
# COMPACT_ATOMS: atom_id res chain seq x y z
N MET A 1 -28.47 4.47 28.59
CA MET A 1 -29.59 3.66 28.06
C MET A 1 -30.89 4.46 28.00
N LEU A 2 -31.35 5.09 29.10
CA LEU A 2 -32.60 5.87 29.11
C LEU A 2 -32.72 6.95 28.02
N ALA A 3 -31.70 7.80 27.85
CA ALA A 3 -31.73 8.88 26.86
C ALA A 3 -31.79 8.39 25.39
N GLN A 4 -31.21 7.23 25.07
CA GLN A 4 -31.30 6.65 23.72
C GLN A 4 -32.71 6.13 23.42
N ASP A 5 -33.35 5.52 24.43
CA ASP A 5 -34.69 4.97 24.31
C ASP A 5 -35.74 6.10 24.14
N GLU A 6 -35.56 7.19 24.86
CA GLU A 6 -36.37 8.41 24.72
C GLU A 6 -36.22 9.05 23.32
N ASN A 7 -34.98 9.14 22.80
CA ASN A 7 -34.72 9.67 21.46
C ASN A 7 -35.38 8.81 20.37
N GLN A 8 -35.30 7.49 20.50
CA GLN A 8 -35.92 6.56 19.55
C GLN A 8 -37.45 6.69 19.59
N SER A 9 -38.03 6.84 20.79
CA SER A 9 -39.47 7.07 20.96
C SER A 9 -39.92 8.37 20.31
N ALA A 10 -39.23 9.50 20.56
CA ALA A 10 -39.56 10.79 19.95
C ALA A 10 -39.49 10.74 18.42
N TYR A 11 -38.44 10.11 17.88
CA TYR A 11 -38.30 9.90 16.44
C TYR A 11 -39.43 9.04 15.88
N SER A 12 -39.80 7.95 16.56
CA SER A 12 -40.88 7.07 16.09
C SER A 12 -42.24 7.76 16.01
N GLN A 13 -42.55 8.63 16.98
CA GLN A 13 -43.79 9.39 17.01
C GLN A 13 -43.86 10.41 15.89
N LEU A 14 -42.76 11.15 15.65
CA LEU A 14 -42.69 12.08 14.52
C LEU A 14 -42.77 11.31 13.21
N ARG A 15 -41.94 10.29 13.00
CA ARG A 15 -41.95 9.50 11.76
C ARG A 15 -43.33 8.94 11.39
N ALA A 16 -44.17 8.58 12.37
CA ALA A 16 -45.51 8.08 12.13
C ALA A 16 -46.42 9.08 11.40
N THR A 17 -46.22 10.39 11.60
CA THR A 17 -47.03 11.46 11.01
C THR A 17 -46.31 12.20 9.87
N GLU A 18 -45.18 11.65 9.39
CA GLU A 18 -44.32 12.33 8.41
C GLU A 18 -45.06 12.59 7.10
N ILE A 19 -45.89 11.64 6.65
CA ILE A 19 -46.63 11.77 5.39
C ILE A 19 -47.57 12.99 5.45
N GLU A 20 -48.22 13.23 6.59
CA GLU A 20 -49.19 14.32 6.75
C GLU A 20 -48.52 15.69 6.89
N HIS A 21 -47.33 15.75 7.47
CA HIS A 21 -46.68 17.01 7.84
C HIS A 21 -45.41 17.34 7.04
N SER A 22 -44.94 16.43 6.18
CA SER A 22 -43.75 16.67 5.34
C SER A 22 -43.88 17.95 4.51
N GLY A 23 -42.78 18.70 4.42
CA GLY A 23 -42.74 19.99 3.75
C GLY A 23 -43.15 21.18 4.63
N ASN A 24 -43.63 20.95 5.87
CA ASN A 24 -43.67 21.99 6.89
C ASN A 24 -42.26 22.15 7.51
N PRO A 25 -41.64 23.34 7.42
CA PRO A 25 -40.26 23.55 7.86
C PRO A 25 -40.00 23.26 9.34
N GLU A 26 -40.96 23.59 10.21
CA GLU A 26 -40.80 23.41 11.66
C GLU A 26 -40.91 21.93 12.03
N TYR A 27 -41.89 21.25 11.44
CA TYR A 27 -42.03 19.80 11.60
C TYR A 27 -40.81 19.05 11.06
N ASP A 28 -40.37 19.38 9.84
CA ASP A 28 -39.21 18.77 9.19
C ASP A 28 -37.92 19.02 9.99
N TYR A 29 -37.77 20.20 10.61
CA TYR A 29 -36.67 20.49 11.52
C TYR A 29 -36.67 19.56 12.74
N TRP A 30 -37.80 19.45 13.45
CA TRP A 30 -37.90 18.60 14.64
C TRP A 30 -37.78 17.11 14.32
N LEU A 31 -38.34 16.66 13.19
CA LEU A 31 -38.12 15.30 12.70
C LEU A 31 -36.63 15.04 12.45
N GLY A 32 -35.93 15.99 11.83
CA GLY A 32 -34.49 15.91 11.61
C GLY A 32 -33.67 15.84 12.90
N VAL A 33 -33.98 16.71 13.85
CA VAL A 33 -33.38 16.76 15.20
C VAL A 33 -33.60 15.45 15.95
N ALA A 34 -34.80 14.89 15.91
CA ALA A 34 -35.12 13.62 16.57
C ALA A 34 -34.42 12.44 15.88
N ALA A 35 -34.44 12.39 14.55
CA ALA A 35 -33.74 11.37 13.77
C ALA A 35 -32.23 11.36 14.05
N LEU A 36 -31.58 12.53 14.15
CA LEU A 36 -30.16 12.64 14.52
C LEU A 36 -29.86 12.00 15.89
N ARG A 37 -30.70 12.32 16.87
CA ARG A 37 -30.55 11.85 18.26
C ARG A 37 -30.85 10.36 18.40
N ALA A 38 -31.69 9.82 17.51
CA ALA A 38 -31.98 8.40 17.36
C ALA A 38 -30.88 7.63 16.58
N GLY A 39 -29.90 8.31 16.00
CA GLY A 39 -28.84 7.68 15.18
C GLY A 39 -29.25 7.42 13.72
N GLU A 40 -30.38 7.96 13.29
CA GLU A 40 -30.95 7.80 11.94
C GLU A 40 -30.48 8.94 11.02
N SER A 41 -29.16 9.09 10.89
CA SER A 41 -28.51 10.26 10.27
C SER A 41 -28.93 10.49 8.81
N SER A 42 -29.21 9.43 8.05
CA SER A 42 -29.70 9.53 6.67
C SER A 42 -31.07 10.18 6.59
N HIS A 43 -31.99 9.77 7.48
CA HIS A 43 -33.33 10.34 7.51
C HIS A 43 -33.30 11.77 8.05
N ALA A 44 -32.46 12.01 9.07
CA ALA A 44 -32.21 13.36 9.55
C ALA A 44 -31.78 14.32 8.44
N LEU A 45 -30.80 13.92 7.63
CA LEU A 45 -30.30 14.74 6.52
C LEU A 45 -31.44 15.09 5.55
N MET A 46 -32.29 14.13 5.19
CA MET A 46 -33.43 14.36 4.29
C MET A 46 -34.45 15.34 4.89
N ALA A 47 -34.85 15.15 6.15
CA ALA A 47 -35.81 16.05 6.79
C ALA A 47 -35.25 17.48 6.94
N LEU A 48 -33.99 17.62 7.34
CA LEU A 48 -33.32 18.92 7.46
C LEU A 48 -33.16 19.60 6.09
N ASP A 49 -32.86 18.84 5.03
CA ASP A 49 -32.83 19.37 3.66
C ASP A 49 -34.20 19.92 3.23
N ARG A 50 -35.31 19.25 3.58
CA ARG A 50 -36.67 19.76 3.32
C ARG A 50 -36.93 21.07 4.07
N ALA A 51 -36.54 21.15 5.34
CA ALA A 51 -36.67 22.37 6.14
C ALA A 51 -35.88 23.55 5.53
N ILE A 52 -34.62 23.31 5.13
CA ILE A 52 -33.74 24.31 4.50
C ILE A 52 -34.27 24.72 3.11
N LEU A 53 -34.83 23.78 2.34
CA LEU A 53 -35.42 24.08 1.04
C LEU A 53 -36.56 25.11 1.15
N ARG A 54 -37.35 25.03 2.23
CA ARG A 54 -38.43 25.99 2.51
C ARG A 54 -37.95 27.25 3.21
N GLN A 55 -36.96 27.13 4.08
CA GLN A 55 -36.36 28.23 4.84
C GLN A 55 -34.83 28.23 4.70
N PRO A 56 -34.29 28.84 3.63
CA PRO A 56 -32.86 28.77 3.34
C PRO A 56 -31.95 29.36 4.41
N ASN A 57 -32.44 30.23 5.29
CA ASN A 57 -31.65 30.85 6.36
C ASN A 57 -31.93 30.24 7.75
N HIS A 58 -32.57 29.07 7.83
CA HIS A 58 -32.85 28.40 9.10
C HIS A 58 -31.55 27.90 9.76
N ALA A 59 -30.96 28.73 10.63
CA ALA A 59 -29.65 28.46 11.25
C ALA A 59 -29.60 27.15 12.03
N GLY A 60 -30.65 26.83 12.81
CA GLY A 60 -30.74 25.57 13.57
C GLY A 60 -30.67 24.33 12.67
N ALA A 61 -31.52 24.27 11.64
CA ALA A 61 -31.53 23.17 10.67
C ALA A 61 -30.19 22.99 9.96
N ARG A 62 -29.52 24.09 9.58
CA ARG A 62 -28.20 24.06 8.96
C ARG A 62 -27.11 23.54 9.90
N ILE A 63 -27.12 23.92 11.17
CA ILE A 63 -26.18 23.39 12.17
C ILE A 63 -26.41 21.89 12.39
N GLU A 64 -27.66 21.46 12.57
CA GLU A 64 -28.00 20.04 12.74
C GLU A 64 -27.66 19.24 11.47
N ARG A 65 -27.76 19.85 10.29
CA ARG A 65 -27.33 19.23 9.02
C ARG A 65 -25.84 18.94 9.00
N VAL A 66 -25.00 19.83 9.56
CA VAL A 66 -23.56 19.55 9.72
C VAL A 66 -23.34 18.29 10.55
N ALA A 67 -24.08 18.13 11.66
CA ALA A 67 -24.01 16.93 12.49
C ALA A 67 -24.38 15.66 11.70
N ALA A 68 -25.47 15.72 10.91
CA ALA A 68 -25.89 14.61 10.05
C ALA A 68 -24.80 14.23 9.03
N LEU A 69 -24.22 15.24 8.37
CA LEU A 69 -23.17 15.04 7.36
C LEU A 69 -21.90 14.46 7.97
N VAL A 70 -21.52 14.86 9.18
CA VAL A 70 -20.37 14.30 9.90
C VAL A 70 -20.62 12.85 10.31
N GLN A 71 -21.81 12.51 10.82
CA GLN A 71 -22.18 11.13 11.17
C GLN A 71 -22.23 10.21 9.94
N LEU A 72 -22.61 10.73 8.78
CA LEU A 72 -22.61 10.03 7.50
C LEU A 72 -21.23 10.04 6.80
N ASP A 73 -20.19 10.58 7.46
CA ASP A 73 -18.83 10.68 6.93
C ASP A 73 -18.72 11.46 5.60
N GLN A 74 -19.70 12.34 5.34
CA GLN A 74 -19.76 13.26 4.20
C GLN A 74 -19.02 14.58 4.49
N LEU A 75 -17.75 14.47 4.86
CA LEU A 75 -16.95 15.58 5.41
C LEU A 75 -16.87 16.80 4.47
N GLY A 76 -16.69 16.59 3.16
CA GLY A 76 -16.66 17.70 2.18
C GLY A 76 -17.99 18.44 2.02
N ASN A 77 -19.12 17.78 2.28
CA ASN A 77 -20.43 18.43 2.34
C ASN A 77 -20.55 19.25 3.63
N ALA A 78 -20.09 18.70 4.76
CA ALA A 78 -20.11 19.37 6.05
C ALA A 78 -19.27 20.66 6.04
N GLU A 79 -18.07 20.64 5.45
CA GLU A 79 -17.24 21.85 5.29
C GLU A 79 -17.92 22.94 4.45
N ARG A 80 -18.62 22.57 3.38
CA ARG A 80 -19.38 23.52 2.55
C ARG A 80 -20.54 24.13 3.32
N GLU A 81 -21.25 23.33 4.11
CA GLU A 81 -22.34 23.80 4.96
C GLU A 81 -21.83 24.76 6.06
N ILE A 82 -20.70 24.43 6.70
CA ILE A 82 -20.04 25.31 7.69
C ILE A 82 -19.68 26.66 7.07
N LYS A 83 -19.15 26.70 5.84
CA LYS A 83 -18.87 27.96 5.14
C LYS A 83 -20.13 28.80 4.91
N GLN A 84 -21.26 28.15 4.58
CA GLN A 84 -22.55 28.84 4.45
C GLN A 84 -23.02 29.40 5.80
N LEU A 85 -22.91 28.63 6.88
CA LEU A 85 -23.24 29.06 8.24
C LEU A 85 -22.39 30.27 8.68
N GLN A 86 -21.09 30.26 8.41
CA GLN A 86 -20.19 31.38 8.73
C GLN A 86 -20.56 32.66 7.97
N ALA A 87 -21.03 32.55 6.73
CA ALA A 87 -21.49 33.69 5.94
C ALA A 87 -22.75 34.36 6.53
N LEU A 88 -23.51 33.67 7.39
CA LEU A 88 -24.68 34.21 8.08
C LEU A 88 -24.35 35.01 9.35
N SER A 89 -23.06 35.26 9.65
CA SER A 89 -22.62 35.97 10.86
C SER A 89 -23.24 35.40 12.15
N PRO A 90 -23.00 34.11 12.48
CA PRO A 90 -23.66 33.44 13.58
C PRO A 90 -23.29 34.06 14.95
N PRO A 91 -24.18 34.00 15.95
CA PRO A 91 -23.90 34.47 17.31
C PRO A 91 -22.79 33.63 17.98
N PRO A 92 -22.17 34.13 19.08
CA PRO A 92 -21.02 33.48 19.71
C PRO A 92 -21.22 32.00 20.05
N ASP A 93 -22.39 31.62 20.57
CA ASP A 93 -22.70 30.21 20.91
C ASP A 93 -22.71 29.30 19.67
N ALA A 94 -23.25 29.80 18.56
CA ALA A 94 -23.26 29.07 17.29
C ALA A 94 -21.86 29.00 16.66
N GLN A 95 -21.03 30.05 16.81
CA GLN A 95 -19.61 29.98 16.41
C GLN A 95 -18.85 28.91 17.19
N ALA A 96 -19.09 28.80 18.50
CA ALA A 96 -18.49 27.76 19.33
C ALA A 96 -18.92 26.36 18.89
N ALA A 97 -20.20 26.17 18.53
CA ALA A 97 -20.68 24.91 17.98
C ALA A 97 -20.03 24.57 16.62
N ILE A 98 -19.94 25.54 15.71
CA ILE A 98 -19.28 25.38 14.41
C ILE A 98 -17.81 24.97 14.59
N ALA A 99 -17.08 25.64 15.50
CA ALA A 99 -15.68 25.31 15.77
C ALA A 99 -15.49 23.88 16.27
N ARG A 100 -16.42 23.36 17.08
CA ARG A 100 -16.42 21.94 17.51
C ARG A 100 -16.59 21.00 16.33
N PHE A 101 -17.52 21.29 15.41
CA PHE A 101 -17.69 20.47 14.19
C PHE A 101 -16.46 20.52 13.29
N GLN A 102 -15.84 21.70 13.12
CA GLN A 102 -14.59 21.83 12.36
C GLN A 102 -13.49 20.95 12.93
N ALA A 103 -13.31 20.94 14.26
CA ALA A 103 -12.32 20.08 14.92
C ALA A 103 -12.61 18.58 14.70
N VAL A 104 -13.88 18.15 14.75
CA VAL A 104 -14.27 16.76 14.47
C VAL A 104 -13.99 16.38 13.01
N ILE A 105 -14.34 17.26 12.07
CA ILE A 105 -14.06 17.05 10.64
C ILE A 105 -12.56 16.94 10.40
N GLU A 106 -11.76 17.84 10.98
CA GLU A 106 -10.31 17.82 10.86
C GLU A 106 -9.73 16.53 11.44
N GLN A 107 -10.21 16.09 12.60
CA GLN A 107 -9.80 14.81 13.20
C GLN A 107 -10.12 13.62 12.28
N HIS A 108 -11.32 13.57 11.69
CA HIS A 108 -11.68 12.50 10.75
C HIS A 108 -10.81 12.54 9.49
N LEU A 109 -10.52 13.74 8.96
CA LEU A 109 -9.64 13.91 7.81
C LEU A 109 -8.20 13.49 8.14
N GLN A 110 -7.69 13.81 9.32
CA GLN A 110 -6.37 13.39 9.78
C GLN A 110 -6.30 11.88 10.00
N ALA A 111 -7.36 11.24 10.51
CA ALA A 111 -7.40 9.78 10.65
C ALA A 111 -7.38 9.08 9.28
N LYS A 112 -8.12 9.61 8.30
CA LYS A 112 -8.16 9.06 6.93
C LYS A 112 -6.88 9.32 6.15
N ASN A 113 -6.36 10.53 6.25
CA ASN A 113 -5.17 11.00 5.56
C ASN A 113 -3.95 11.02 6.48
N GLY A 114 -3.90 10.14 7.48
CA GLY A 114 -2.79 10.04 8.41
C GLY A 114 -1.68 9.12 7.88
N PRO A 115 -0.56 8.98 8.60
CA PRO A 115 0.44 7.98 8.32
C PRO A 115 -0.18 6.57 8.31
N GLN A 116 0.01 5.84 7.21
CA GLN A 116 -0.45 4.46 7.03
C GLN A 116 0.75 3.55 6.94
N HIS A 117 0.73 2.43 7.67
CA HIS A 117 1.82 1.47 7.70
C HIS A 117 1.26 0.06 7.67
N GLN A 118 1.91 -0.81 6.91
CA GLN A 118 1.65 -2.24 6.92
C GLN A 118 2.98 -2.98 6.82
N GLY A 119 3.07 -4.13 7.47
CA GLY A 119 4.22 -5.00 7.35
C GLY A 119 3.87 -6.43 7.73
N LEU A 120 4.60 -7.35 7.13
CA LEU A 120 4.51 -8.78 7.42
C LEU A 120 5.90 -9.28 7.75
N LEU A 121 5.97 -10.18 8.73
CA LEU A 121 7.16 -10.95 9.04
C LEU A 121 6.77 -12.43 8.93
N GLY A 122 7.57 -13.19 8.20
CA GLY A 122 7.38 -14.61 7.97
C GLY A 122 8.65 -15.39 8.33
N VAL A 123 8.44 -16.56 8.91
CA VAL A 123 9.49 -17.55 9.16
C VAL A 123 9.03 -18.85 8.54
N ASP A 124 9.84 -19.41 7.65
CA ASP A 124 9.58 -20.67 6.98
C ASP A 124 10.69 -21.67 7.30
N ILE A 125 10.32 -22.93 7.45
CA ILE A 125 11.26 -24.06 7.48
C ILE A 125 10.76 -25.04 6.44
N GLY A 126 11.64 -25.50 5.56
CA GLY A 126 11.24 -26.34 4.45
C GLY A 126 12.32 -27.31 4.02
N TYR A 127 11.97 -28.12 3.03
CA TYR A 127 12.85 -29.04 2.35
C TYR A 127 12.90 -28.68 0.88
N ASP A 128 14.11 -28.60 0.33
CA ASP A 128 14.36 -28.29 -1.07
C ASP A 128 15.19 -29.44 -1.65
N SER A 129 14.66 -30.08 -2.70
CA SER A 129 15.29 -31.22 -3.34
C SER A 129 16.34 -30.85 -4.39
N ASN A 130 16.52 -29.55 -4.68
CA ASN A 130 17.54 -29.07 -5.60
C ASN A 130 17.91 -27.59 -5.34
N PRO A 131 18.57 -27.28 -4.20
CA PRO A 131 19.02 -25.93 -3.89
C PRO A 131 19.97 -25.36 -4.95
N GLN A 132 20.76 -26.22 -5.61
CA GLN A 132 21.75 -25.82 -6.61
C GLN A 132 21.14 -25.43 -7.96
N GLN A 133 19.87 -25.74 -8.17
CA GLN A 133 19.20 -25.65 -9.47
C GLN A 133 19.95 -26.41 -10.58
N PHE A 134 20.71 -27.45 -10.22
CA PHE A 134 21.40 -28.28 -11.21
C PHE A 134 20.40 -29.19 -11.95
N PRO A 135 20.64 -29.53 -13.22
CA PRO A 135 20.12 -30.75 -13.82
C PRO A 135 20.47 -31.96 -12.94
N ASN A 136 19.80 -33.10 -13.15
CA ASN A 136 20.02 -34.31 -12.34
C ASN A 136 21.49 -34.72 -12.24
N GLU A 137 22.28 -34.43 -13.28
CA GLU A 137 23.72 -34.68 -13.36
C GLU A 137 24.38 -33.62 -14.25
N ILE A 138 25.51 -33.04 -13.81
CA ILE A 138 26.41 -32.24 -14.65
C ILE A 138 27.79 -32.87 -14.59
N ALA A 139 28.30 -33.32 -15.73
CA ALA A 139 29.70 -33.73 -15.87
C ALA A 139 30.54 -32.54 -16.37
N ILE A 140 31.48 -32.07 -15.54
CA ILE A 140 32.47 -31.06 -15.90
C ILE A 140 33.75 -31.79 -16.29
N SER A 141 33.96 -31.94 -17.59
CA SER A 141 35.19 -32.52 -18.13
C SER A 141 36.28 -31.47 -18.29
N PRO A 142 37.56 -31.80 -18.00
CA PRO A 142 38.68 -30.94 -18.34
C PRO A 142 38.70 -30.62 -19.84
N PRO A 143 39.21 -29.44 -20.24
CA PRO A 143 39.30 -29.09 -21.67
C PRO A 143 40.15 -30.12 -22.43
N GLN A 144 39.69 -30.59 -23.59
CA GLN A 144 40.39 -31.66 -24.34
C GLN A 144 41.86 -31.34 -24.63
N ARG A 145 42.15 -30.11 -25.05
CA ARG A 145 43.53 -29.62 -25.28
C ARG A 145 44.47 -29.80 -24.09
N PHE A 146 43.93 -29.78 -22.87
CA PHE A 146 44.71 -29.94 -21.65
C PHE A 146 44.97 -31.43 -21.38
N LEU A 147 44.00 -32.29 -21.67
CA LEU A 147 44.16 -33.75 -21.63
C LEU A 147 45.20 -34.22 -22.65
N ASP A 148 45.13 -33.73 -23.89
CA ASP A 148 46.09 -34.07 -24.95
C ASP A 148 47.52 -33.66 -24.57
N ALA A 149 47.68 -32.50 -23.92
CA ALA A 149 48.98 -32.03 -23.44
C ALA A 149 49.54 -32.88 -22.29
N ILE A 150 48.68 -33.32 -21.36
CA ILE A 150 49.07 -34.26 -20.30
C ILE A 150 49.50 -35.61 -20.90
N GLU A 151 48.78 -36.10 -21.90
CA GLU A 151 49.08 -37.38 -22.52
C GLU A 151 50.41 -37.37 -23.28
N GLU A 152 50.73 -36.25 -23.93
CA GLU A 152 52.04 -36.06 -24.56
C GLU A 152 53.18 -35.98 -23.55
N LEU A 153 52.97 -35.26 -22.44
CA LEU A 153 53.92 -35.23 -21.32
C LEU A 153 54.10 -36.62 -20.68
N ARG A 154 53.03 -37.41 -20.57
CA ARG A 154 53.06 -38.78 -20.05
C ARG A 154 53.92 -39.70 -20.93
N LYS A 155 53.79 -39.61 -22.25
CA LYS A 155 54.63 -40.38 -23.19
C LYS A 155 56.11 -40.08 -23.00
N GLN A 156 56.46 -38.79 -22.93
CA GLN A 156 57.85 -38.36 -22.72
C GLN A 156 58.38 -38.81 -21.35
N ALA A 157 57.58 -38.69 -20.28
CA ALA A 157 57.95 -39.15 -18.95
C ALA A 157 58.18 -40.67 -18.91
N SER A 158 57.33 -41.46 -19.58
CA SER A 158 57.48 -42.91 -19.68
C SER A 158 58.74 -43.33 -20.44
N GLU A 159 59.11 -42.61 -21.51
CA GLU A 159 60.37 -42.86 -22.24
C GLU A 159 61.61 -42.61 -21.36
N LEU A 160 61.48 -41.71 -20.38
CA LEU A 160 62.50 -41.40 -19.38
C LEU A 160 62.44 -42.30 -18.13
N GLY A 161 61.53 -43.29 -18.10
CA GLY A 161 61.33 -44.18 -16.96
C GLY A 161 60.72 -43.52 -15.73
N ILE A 162 60.09 -42.35 -15.89
CA ILE A 162 59.39 -41.62 -14.83
C ILE A 162 57.94 -42.11 -14.76
N GLU A 163 57.54 -42.62 -13.60
CA GLU A 163 56.17 -43.06 -13.34
C GLU A 163 55.30 -41.86 -12.96
N VAL A 164 54.20 -41.66 -13.69
CA VAL A 164 53.25 -40.56 -13.46
C VAL A 164 52.09 -41.09 -12.62
N ASP A 165 51.80 -40.41 -11.51
CA ASP A 165 50.66 -40.72 -10.64
C ASP A 165 49.35 -40.41 -11.37
N GLU A 166 48.54 -41.44 -11.65
CA GLU A 166 47.26 -41.27 -12.36
C GLU A 166 46.25 -40.45 -11.55
N ASP A 167 46.35 -40.40 -10.22
CA ASP A 167 45.46 -39.60 -9.36
C ASP A 167 45.73 -38.09 -9.48
N SER A 168 46.89 -37.71 -10.03
CA SER A 168 47.26 -36.31 -10.28
C SER A 168 46.70 -35.76 -11.61
N ILE A 169 46.14 -36.63 -12.46
CA ILE A 169 45.52 -36.24 -13.73
C ILE A 169 44.09 -35.74 -13.44
N PRO A 170 43.72 -34.51 -13.84
CA PRO A 170 42.38 -34.00 -13.61
C PRO A 170 41.33 -34.89 -14.26
N GLN A 171 40.42 -35.43 -13.44
CA GLN A 171 39.33 -36.27 -13.90
C GLN A 171 38.05 -35.45 -14.12
N THR A 172 37.11 -36.02 -14.88
CA THR A 172 35.77 -35.43 -15.03
C THR A 172 35.10 -35.38 -13.65
N GLN A 173 34.69 -34.19 -13.24
CA GLN A 173 33.95 -34.00 -11.99
C GLN A 173 32.46 -34.15 -12.28
N VAL A 174 31.81 -35.09 -11.62
CA VAL A 174 30.35 -35.27 -11.69
C VAL A 174 29.72 -34.54 -10.51
N LEU A 175 28.88 -33.54 -10.79
CA LEU A 175 28.09 -32.82 -9.81
C LEU A 175 26.65 -33.33 -9.86
N ASN A 176 26.11 -33.67 -8.69
CA ASN A 176 24.73 -34.14 -8.52
C ASN A 176 23.89 -33.08 -7.81
N ARG A 177 22.56 -33.16 -7.98
CA ARG A 177 21.62 -32.41 -7.13
C ARG A 177 21.74 -32.94 -5.69
N ASP A 178 21.87 -32.04 -4.73
CA ASP A 178 21.69 -32.39 -3.32
C ASP A 178 20.32 -31.91 -2.87
N ALA A 179 19.81 -32.51 -1.81
CA ALA A 179 18.65 -32.00 -1.13
C ALA A 179 19.09 -31.39 0.21
N SER A 180 18.39 -30.37 0.68
CA SER A 180 18.66 -29.80 2.00
C SER A 180 17.39 -29.21 2.60
N THR A 181 17.35 -29.23 3.92
CA THR A 181 16.41 -28.38 4.66
C THR A 181 16.88 -26.93 4.66
N TYR A 182 15.93 -26.01 4.67
CA TYR A 182 16.20 -24.58 4.77
C TYR A 182 15.39 -23.93 5.88
N GLN A 183 15.91 -22.82 6.38
CA GLN A 183 15.23 -21.88 7.26
C GLN A 183 15.23 -20.52 6.55
N ARG A 184 14.07 -19.88 6.46
CA ARG A 184 13.91 -18.58 5.81
C ARG A 184 13.24 -17.60 6.75
N LEU A 185 13.83 -16.42 6.88
CA LEU A 185 13.21 -15.25 7.47
C LEU A 185 12.90 -14.28 6.33
N GLN A 186 11.67 -13.80 6.24
CA GLN A 186 11.27 -12.81 5.25
C GLN A 186 10.42 -11.73 5.89
N GLY A 187 10.55 -10.51 5.40
CA GLY A 187 9.77 -9.40 5.88
C GLY A 187 9.51 -8.38 4.78
N ASN A 188 8.31 -7.82 4.80
CA ASN A 188 8.01 -6.64 4.00
C ASN A 188 7.42 -5.55 4.90
N TYR A 189 7.69 -4.31 4.52
CA TYR A 189 7.16 -3.13 5.17
C TYR A 189 6.81 -2.11 4.11
N GLN A 190 5.65 -1.47 4.25
CA GLN A 190 5.20 -0.37 3.42
C GLN A 190 4.61 0.71 4.32
N GLY A 191 5.13 1.92 4.18
CA GLY A 191 4.67 3.11 4.87
C GLY A 191 4.29 4.21 3.88
N LEU A 192 3.18 4.88 4.13
CA LEU A 192 2.74 6.08 3.44
C LEU A 192 2.61 7.19 4.48
N PHE A 193 3.39 8.25 4.32
CA PHE A 193 3.44 9.36 5.26
C PHE A 193 3.00 10.63 4.51
N PRO A 194 1.74 11.05 4.67
CA PRO A 194 1.24 12.27 4.08
C PRO A 194 1.93 13.48 4.71
N ILE A 195 2.27 14.46 3.87
CA ILE A 195 2.87 15.74 4.29
C ILE A 195 1.79 16.82 4.25
N ASP A 196 1.01 16.81 3.17
CA ASP A 196 -0.12 17.69 2.92
C ASP A 196 -1.15 16.96 2.04
N SER A 197 -2.19 17.66 1.56
CA SER A 197 -3.26 17.08 0.73
C SER A 197 -2.79 16.57 -0.65
N GLN A 198 -1.61 16.98 -1.10
CA GLN A 198 -1.04 16.68 -2.42
C GLN A 198 0.26 15.88 -2.32
N SER A 199 1.04 16.05 -1.26
CA SER A 199 2.40 15.52 -1.10
C SER A 199 2.45 14.40 -0.08
N ARG A 200 3.18 13.32 -0.38
CA ARG A 200 3.39 12.20 0.54
C ARG A 200 4.73 11.50 0.32
N TRP A 201 5.32 11.01 1.40
CA TRP A 201 6.39 10.04 1.36
C TRP A 201 5.82 8.63 1.26
N ARG A 202 6.53 7.77 0.54
CA ARG A 202 6.34 6.33 0.47
C ARG A 202 7.65 5.65 0.82
N ILE A 203 7.61 4.76 1.78
CA ILE A 203 8.75 3.95 2.19
C ILE A 203 8.33 2.51 1.98
N SER A 204 9.14 1.72 1.30
CA SER A 204 8.94 0.28 1.24
C SER A 204 10.24 -0.45 1.44
N THR A 205 10.25 -1.41 2.35
CA THR A 205 11.42 -2.24 2.64
C THR A 205 11.02 -3.69 2.50
N THR A 206 11.87 -4.50 1.90
CA THR A 206 11.69 -5.95 1.81
C THR A 206 13.02 -6.60 2.10
N GLY A 207 13.00 -7.60 2.97
CA GLY A 207 14.18 -8.34 3.36
C GLY A 207 13.88 -9.83 3.35
N GLN A 208 14.86 -10.62 2.93
CA GLN A 208 14.83 -12.06 3.10
C GLN A 208 16.22 -12.56 3.48
N ALA A 209 16.27 -13.56 4.34
CA ALA A 209 17.48 -14.31 4.68
C ALA A 209 17.12 -15.79 4.67
N GLN A 210 17.79 -16.56 3.83
CA GLN A 210 17.58 -18.00 3.71
C GLN A 210 18.89 -18.72 4.02
N ARG A 211 18.80 -19.74 4.87
CA ARG A 211 19.94 -20.57 5.27
C ARG A 211 19.65 -22.05 5.09
N TYR A 212 20.63 -22.80 4.59
CA TYR A 212 20.55 -24.25 4.42
C TYR A 212 21.32 -25.00 5.51
N THR A 213 20.73 -26.08 6.04
CA THR A 213 21.28 -26.80 7.21
C THR A 213 22.35 -27.83 6.82
N GLU A 214 22.19 -28.53 5.71
CA GLU A 214 23.10 -29.63 5.34
C GLU A 214 24.39 -29.11 4.70
N MET A 215 25.48 -29.88 4.88
CA MET A 215 26.76 -29.66 4.18
C MET A 215 26.57 -29.99 2.70
N THR A 216 25.99 -29.06 1.96
CA THR A 216 26.00 -29.07 0.50
C THR A 216 27.42 -28.72 0.03
N ALA A 217 27.81 -29.20 -1.15
CA ALA A 217 29.16 -28.99 -1.69
C ALA A 217 29.54 -27.50 -1.91
N GLN A 218 28.57 -26.58 -1.86
CA GLN A 218 28.75 -25.13 -1.95
C GLN A 218 27.76 -24.40 -1.04
N ASP A 219 28.09 -23.16 -0.70
CA ASP A 219 27.36 -22.35 0.28
C ASP A 219 26.33 -21.43 -0.40
N TYR A 220 25.04 -21.74 -0.26
CA TYR A 220 23.91 -21.09 -0.96
C TYR A 220 23.09 -20.14 -0.08
N ASP A 221 23.53 -19.89 1.15
CA ASP A 221 22.85 -18.95 2.04
C ASP A 221 22.74 -17.59 1.34
N LEU A 222 21.55 -16.99 1.32
CA LEU A 222 21.31 -15.73 0.63
C LEU A 222 20.54 -14.79 1.55
N THR A 223 21.11 -13.60 1.77
CA THR A 223 20.43 -12.49 2.43
C THR A 223 20.30 -11.34 1.45
N LEU A 224 19.09 -10.83 1.29
CA LEU A 224 18.78 -9.69 0.43
C LEU A 224 17.96 -8.68 1.21
N ILE A 225 18.34 -7.42 1.14
CA ILE A 225 17.59 -6.30 1.69
C ILE A 225 17.41 -5.27 0.59
N GLN A 226 16.16 -4.91 0.32
CA GLN A 226 15.78 -3.86 -0.60
C GLN A 226 15.00 -2.78 0.15
N ALA A 227 15.40 -1.53 -0.02
CA ALA A 227 14.68 -0.38 0.49
C ALA A 227 14.36 0.58 -0.65
N GLN A 228 13.18 1.19 -0.62
CA GLN A 228 12.77 2.22 -1.55
C GLN A 228 12.16 3.38 -0.78
N LEU A 229 12.62 4.58 -1.12
CA LEU A 229 12.08 5.84 -0.66
C LEU A 229 11.47 6.56 -1.86
N GLY A 230 10.24 7.02 -1.73
CA GLY A 230 9.54 7.75 -2.77
C GLY A 230 8.90 9.02 -2.24
N TYR A 231 9.05 10.12 -2.96
CA TYR A 231 8.27 11.34 -2.75
C TYR A 231 7.27 11.46 -3.89
N GLN A 232 5.97 11.48 -3.57
CA GLN A 232 4.92 11.72 -4.55
C GLN A 232 4.27 13.07 -4.30
N ARG A 233 4.02 13.80 -5.38
CA ARG A 233 3.18 15.00 -5.40
C ARG A 233 2.09 14.87 -6.46
N ASP A 234 0.85 15.03 -6.01
CA ASP A 234 -0.32 15.16 -6.88
C ASP A 234 -0.38 16.60 -7.42
N LEU A 235 -0.47 16.73 -8.73
CA LEU A 235 -0.53 17.98 -9.46
C LEU A 235 -1.95 18.23 -9.99
N ALA A 236 -2.20 19.45 -10.47
CA ALA A 236 -3.46 19.77 -11.14
C ALA A 236 -3.69 18.87 -12.37
N SER A 237 -4.95 18.74 -12.79
CA SER A 237 -5.36 17.92 -13.94
C SER A 237 -5.00 16.44 -13.81
N GLN A 238 -5.11 15.90 -12.59
CA GLN A 238 -4.89 14.48 -12.28
C GLN A 238 -3.50 13.94 -12.67
N ARG A 239 -2.49 14.82 -12.69
CA ARG A 239 -1.10 14.47 -12.95
C ARG A 239 -0.41 14.13 -11.63
N THR A 240 0.56 13.23 -11.65
CA THR A 240 1.37 12.91 -10.48
C THR A 240 2.84 12.83 -10.86
N VAL A 241 3.69 13.39 -9.99
CA VAL A 241 5.13 13.23 -10.06
C VAL A 241 5.57 12.38 -8.88
N MET A 242 6.39 11.37 -9.13
CA MET A 242 6.99 10.55 -8.09
C MET A 242 8.50 10.48 -8.29
N LEU A 243 9.25 11.02 -7.33
CA LEU A 243 10.69 10.79 -7.19
C LEU A 243 10.86 9.48 -6.43
N LYS A 244 11.79 8.63 -6.86
CA LYS A 244 12.10 7.35 -6.23
C LYS A 244 13.60 7.21 -6.06
N SER A 245 14.02 6.71 -4.92
CA SER A 245 15.37 6.24 -4.65
C SER A 245 15.27 4.82 -4.10
N SER A 246 16.14 3.93 -4.57
CA SER A 246 16.15 2.53 -4.17
C SER A 246 17.56 2.07 -3.83
N ALA A 247 17.64 1.19 -2.85
CA ALA A 247 18.84 0.51 -2.41
C ALA A 247 18.55 -0.99 -2.41
N LEU A 248 19.48 -1.79 -2.91
CA LEU A 248 19.47 -3.24 -2.79
C LEU A 248 20.86 -3.66 -2.32
N GLN A 249 20.90 -4.45 -1.26
CA GLN A 249 22.13 -5.04 -0.75
C GLN A 249 21.92 -6.54 -0.59
N GLY A 250 22.90 -7.30 -1.04
CA GLY A 250 22.88 -8.76 -1.00
C GLY A 250 24.17 -9.32 -0.42
N TRP A 251 24.03 -10.42 0.31
CA TRP A 251 25.13 -11.20 0.86
C TRP A 251 24.89 -12.67 0.58
N SER A 252 25.97 -13.41 0.39
CA SER A 252 25.93 -14.84 0.13
C SER A 252 26.86 -15.62 1.05
N GLY A 253 26.47 -16.86 1.30
CA GLY A 253 27.18 -17.82 2.12
C GLY A 253 26.98 -17.64 3.63
N ARG A 254 27.37 -18.64 4.40
CA ARG A 254 27.37 -18.71 5.87
C ARG A 254 28.10 -17.54 6.51
N SER A 255 29.22 -17.12 5.91
CA SER A 255 29.99 -15.94 6.35
C SER A 255 29.34 -14.61 5.96
N GLN A 256 28.25 -14.64 5.17
CA GLN A 256 27.55 -13.46 4.67
C GLN A 256 28.52 -12.51 3.95
N ASN A 257 29.28 -13.07 3.01
CA ASN A 257 30.17 -12.29 2.17
C ASN A 257 29.34 -11.36 1.29
N HIS A 258 29.83 -10.15 1.07
CA HIS A 258 29.17 -9.19 0.18
C HIS A 258 29.00 -9.80 -1.21
N LEU A 259 27.77 -9.81 -1.71
CA LEU A 259 27.42 -10.32 -3.05
C LEU A 259 27.19 -9.16 -4.01
N LEU A 260 26.34 -8.22 -3.61
CA LEU A 260 25.99 -7.08 -4.45
C LEU A 260 25.53 -5.89 -3.62
N THR A 261 25.69 -4.72 -4.22
CA THR A 261 25.10 -3.47 -3.78
C THR A 261 24.62 -2.75 -5.04
N ARG A 262 23.38 -2.25 -5.02
CA ARG A 262 22.82 -1.48 -6.12
C ARG A 262 22.02 -0.33 -5.55
N TRP A 263 22.29 0.87 -6.05
CA TRP A 263 21.49 2.04 -5.75
C TRP A 263 20.96 2.63 -7.04
N GLY A 264 19.82 3.28 -6.97
CA GLY A 264 19.20 3.90 -8.12
C GLY A 264 18.32 5.05 -7.69
N SER A 265 18.25 6.06 -8.52
CA SER A 265 17.26 7.12 -8.38
C SER A 265 16.56 7.35 -9.70
N GLY A 266 15.32 7.77 -9.64
CA GLY A 266 14.51 7.99 -10.82
C GLY A 266 13.29 8.82 -10.51
N TRP A 267 12.62 9.23 -11.57
CA TRP A 267 11.37 9.93 -11.46
C TRP A 267 10.36 9.36 -12.44
N ILE A 268 9.10 9.42 -12.02
CA ILE A 268 7.96 8.94 -12.77
C ILE A 268 6.99 10.11 -12.88
N TYR A 269 6.63 10.45 -14.11
CA TYR A 269 5.53 11.36 -14.39
C TYR A 269 4.38 10.56 -14.97
N ALA A 270 3.23 10.61 -14.32
CA ALA A 270 2.03 9.93 -14.75
C ALA A 270 0.88 10.94 -14.92
N THR A 271 0.04 10.70 -15.90
CA THR A 271 -1.23 11.40 -16.08
C THR A 271 -2.34 10.39 -15.89
N ARG A 272 -3.20 10.60 -14.89
CA ARG A 272 -4.41 9.80 -14.72
C ARG A 272 -5.43 10.26 -15.76
N LEU A 273 -5.93 9.33 -16.57
CA LEU A 273 -7.00 9.56 -17.53
C LEU A 273 -8.25 8.87 -16.98
N ASP A 274 -9.18 9.67 -16.44
CA ASP A 274 -10.50 9.17 -16.09
C ASP A 274 -11.38 9.17 -17.36
N TRP A 275 -11.55 8.01 -17.99
CA TRP A 275 -12.54 7.85 -19.05
C TRP A 275 -13.91 7.58 -18.42
N VAL A 276 -14.84 8.53 -18.56
CA VAL A 276 -16.26 8.28 -18.30
C VAL A 276 -16.88 7.76 -19.59
N ALA A 277 -16.99 6.44 -19.71
CA ALA A 277 -17.77 5.83 -20.79
C ALA A 277 -19.27 6.03 -20.48
N ASN A 278 -19.91 7.00 -21.14
CA ASN A 278 -21.37 7.10 -21.18
C ASN A 278 -21.92 6.02 -22.12
N LEU A 279 -22.06 4.79 -21.61
CA LEU A 279 -22.88 3.78 -22.28
C LEU A 279 -24.36 4.06 -21.92
N PRO A 280 -25.25 4.26 -22.91
CA PRO A 280 -26.66 4.46 -22.62
C PRO A 280 -27.25 3.19 -22.01
N GLY A 281 -27.58 3.21 -20.72
CA GLY A 281 -28.46 2.22 -20.08
C GLY A 281 -27.92 1.40 -18.91
N SER A 282 -26.71 1.58 -18.39
CA SER A 282 -26.28 0.85 -17.18
C SER A 282 -25.20 1.56 -16.38
N LEU A 283 -25.34 1.52 -15.04
CA LEU A 283 -24.41 1.87 -13.96
C LEU A 283 -23.05 2.44 -14.42
N THR A 284 -22.80 3.71 -14.08
CA THR A 284 -21.54 4.41 -14.31
C THR A 284 -20.38 3.65 -13.67
N HIS A 285 -19.66 2.85 -14.44
CA HIS A 285 -18.39 2.26 -14.03
C HIS A 285 -17.26 3.16 -14.56
N SER A 286 -16.60 3.88 -13.66
CA SER A 286 -15.36 4.60 -13.99
C SER A 286 -14.23 3.58 -14.19
N ILE A 287 -13.72 3.46 -15.41
CA ILE A 287 -12.49 2.69 -15.67
C ILE A 287 -11.33 3.69 -15.64
N THR A 288 -10.52 3.65 -14.58
CA THR A 288 -9.31 4.47 -14.48
C THR A 288 -8.23 3.86 -15.37
N ALA A 289 -7.86 4.54 -16.46
CA ALA A 289 -6.72 4.17 -17.27
C ALA A 289 -5.55 5.13 -16.97
N LEU A 290 -4.35 4.60 -16.73
CA LEU A 290 -3.14 5.41 -16.62
C LEU A 290 -2.53 5.56 -18.02
N ALA A 291 -2.23 6.79 -18.45
CA ALA A 291 -1.32 6.97 -19.59
C ALA A 291 0.03 6.32 -19.26
N PRO A 292 0.75 5.73 -20.25
CA PRO A 292 2.06 5.16 -19.99
C PRO A 292 2.98 6.21 -19.36
N PRO A 293 3.52 5.96 -18.15
CA PRO A 293 4.31 6.96 -17.46
C PRO A 293 5.63 7.22 -18.19
N THR A 294 6.09 8.46 -18.17
CA THR A 294 7.48 8.75 -18.54
C THR A 294 8.36 8.34 -17.35
N ILE A 295 9.21 7.34 -17.56
CA ILE A 295 10.12 6.81 -16.54
C ILE A 295 11.54 7.15 -16.96
N THR A 296 12.25 7.92 -16.13
CA THR A 296 13.70 8.10 -16.27
C THR A 296 14.36 7.55 -15.02
N THR A 297 15.26 6.57 -15.17
CA THR A 297 15.96 5.93 -14.06
C THR A 297 17.45 5.97 -14.33
N ILE A 298 18.23 6.43 -13.35
CA ILE A 298 19.69 6.43 -13.37
C ILE A 298 20.15 5.36 -12.38
N TRP A 299 20.91 4.40 -12.88
CA TRP A 299 21.55 3.36 -12.07
C TRP A 299 23.01 3.75 -11.85
N VAL A 300 23.48 3.65 -10.61
CA VAL A 300 24.90 3.77 -10.29
C VAL A 300 25.31 2.43 -9.69
N ALA A 301 26.24 1.76 -10.37
CA ALA A 301 26.84 0.50 -9.94
C ALA A 301 27.87 0.75 -8.82
#